data_AF-A0A7C7NZG6-F1
#
_entry.id   AF-A0A7C7NZG6-F1
#
_cell.length_a   1.000
_cell.length_b   1.000
_cell.length_c   1.000
_cell.angle_alpha   90.00
_cell.angle_beta   90.00
_cell.angle_gamma   90.00
#
_symmetry.space_group_name_H-M   'P 1'
#
loop_
_entity.id
_entity.type
_entity.pdbx_description
1 polymer ?
#
loop_
_entity_poly.entity_id
_entity_poly.type
_entity_poly.pdbx_seq_one_letter_code
_entity_poly.pdbx_strand_id
1 'polypeptide(L)'
;MSDYVHAKVPDGDRITFEDGEIRVPHRPIVPFIEGDGIGPDIWAATRSVVEAAIEKAYGGERQIAWMEVYAGEKANVKAGEWLPQETFDALTEFKVSIKGPLTTPVGGGIRSLNVTIRKVLDLYSCIRPVRWVRGVPSPMKEPEKLDVVIFRENTEDVYAGFINASADQ
;
A
#
# COMPACT_ATOMS: atom_id res chain seq x y z
N MET A 1 22.05 -5.13 -4.19
CA MET A 1 20.65 -5.51 -3.94
C MET A 1 20.49 -5.49 -2.44
N SER A 2 19.40 -4.94 -1.91
CA SER A 2 19.18 -5.01 -0.47
C SER A 2 19.11 -6.48 -0.06
N ASP A 3 19.81 -6.84 1.00
CA ASP A 3 19.71 -8.18 1.58
C ASP A 3 18.40 -8.24 2.36
N TYR A 4 17.39 -8.92 1.80
CA TYR A 4 16.10 -9.15 2.45
C TYR A 4 16.24 -10.29 3.47
N VAL A 5 15.99 -10.00 4.74
CA VAL A 5 16.17 -10.97 5.84
C VAL A 5 14.91 -11.81 6.02
N HIS A 6 13.73 -11.19 5.97
CA HIS A 6 12.47 -11.89 6.16
C HIS A 6 11.68 -12.04 4.85
N ALA A 7 11.73 -11.05 3.97
CA ALA A 7 11.09 -11.11 2.67
C ALA A 7 11.89 -12.00 1.69
N LYS A 8 11.19 -12.67 0.77
CA LYS A 8 11.81 -13.45 -0.30
C LYS A 8 11.44 -12.84 -1.64
N VAL A 9 12.46 -12.47 -2.42
CA VAL A 9 12.28 -11.95 -3.77
C VAL A 9 11.82 -13.11 -4.67
N PRO A 10 10.63 -13.04 -5.29
CA PRO A 10 10.16 -14.08 -6.20
C PRO A 10 10.86 -13.99 -7.55
N ASP A 11 10.70 -15.03 -8.36
CA ASP A 11 11.12 -15.01 -9.76
C ASP A 11 10.22 -14.08 -10.58
N GLY A 12 10.81 -12.98 -11.08
CA GLY A 12 10.16 -11.91 -11.82
C GLY A 12 11.11 -10.72 -12.03
N ASP A 13 10.62 -9.68 -12.68
CA ASP A 13 11.41 -8.51 -13.07
C ASP A 13 10.92 -7.22 -12.39
N ARG A 14 11.83 -6.25 -12.21
CA ARG A 14 11.49 -4.96 -11.60
C ARG A 14 10.78 -4.05 -12.60
N ILE A 15 9.83 -3.26 -12.10
CA ILE A 15 9.30 -2.09 -12.82
C ILE A 15 10.36 -1.00 -12.78
N THR A 16 10.71 -0.42 -13.94
CA THR A 16 11.69 0.66 -14.03
C THR A 16 11.07 1.97 -14.51
N PHE A 17 11.72 3.08 -14.13
CA PHE A 17 11.39 4.43 -14.56
C PHE A 17 12.65 4.99 -15.23
N GLU A 18 12.63 5.09 -16.55
CA GLU A 18 13.75 5.53 -17.36
C GLU A 18 13.25 6.64 -18.29
N ASP A 19 13.93 7.79 -18.31
CA ASP A 19 13.59 8.93 -19.19
C ASP A 19 12.14 9.45 -19.09
N GLY A 20 11.52 9.31 -17.91
CA GLY A 20 10.13 9.73 -17.67
C GLY A 20 9.08 8.69 -18.11
N GLU A 21 9.50 7.53 -18.64
CA GLU A 21 8.62 6.43 -19.01
C GLU A 21 8.67 5.29 -17.99
N ILE A 22 7.51 4.65 -17.79
CA ILE A 22 7.39 3.46 -16.94
C ILE A 22 7.51 2.24 -17.82
N ARG A 23 8.52 1.40 -17.55
CA ARG A 23 8.66 0.08 -18.20
C ARG A 23 8.16 -0.99 -17.25
N VAL A 24 7.08 -1.65 -17.66
CA VAL A 24 6.45 -2.75 -16.92
C VAL A 24 6.73 -4.06 -17.66
N PRO A 25 7.50 -4.99 -17.07
CA PRO A 25 7.77 -6.29 -17.69
C PRO A 25 6.50 -7.17 -17.73
N HIS A 26 6.59 -8.35 -18.36
CA HIS A 26 5.48 -9.31 -18.39
C HIS A 26 5.18 -9.95 -17.03
N ARG A 27 6.21 -10.06 -16.18
CA ARG A 27 6.13 -10.65 -14.84
C ARG A 27 6.69 -9.71 -13.77
N PRO A 28 6.05 -8.54 -13.53
CA PRO A 28 6.55 -7.57 -12.57
C PRO A 28 6.51 -8.11 -11.15
N ILE A 29 7.58 -7.84 -10.39
CA ILE A 29 7.60 -8.04 -8.94
C ILE A 29 6.84 -6.91 -8.28
N VAL A 30 5.82 -7.26 -7.49
CA VAL A 30 4.98 -6.29 -6.75
C VAL A 30 4.98 -6.68 -5.28
N PRO A 31 5.64 -5.89 -4.41
CA PRO A 31 5.52 -6.05 -2.97
C PRO A 31 4.08 -5.89 -2.48
N PHE A 32 3.68 -6.76 -1.57
CA PHE A 32 2.42 -6.62 -0.85
C PHE A 32 2.62 -6.75 0.66
N ILE A 33 1.86 -5.96 1.41
CA ILE A 33 1.72 -6.08 2.86
C ILE A 33 0.31 -6.63 3.11
N GLU A 34 0.22 -7.83 3.69
CA GLU A 34 -1.08 -8.47 3.99
C GLU A 34 -1.97 -7.59 4.88
N GLY A 35 -1.36 -6.90 5.84
CA GLY A 35 -2.04 -6.03 6.79
C GLY A 35 -2.49 -6.75 8.07
N ASP A 36 -3.08 -5.99 8.98
CA ASP A 36 -3.52 -6.44 10.30
C ASP A 36 -5.05 -6.62 10.33
N GLY A 37 -5.56 -7.30 11.35
CA GLY A 37 -7.01 -7.52 11.54
C GLY A 37 -7.64 -8.25 10.34
N ILE A 38 -8.52 -7.56 9.61
CA ILE A 38 -9.19 -8.07 8.40
C ILE A 38 -8.28 -8.13 7.15
N GLY A 39 -7.02 -7.71 7.27
CA GLY A 39 -6.06 -7.66 6.17
C GLY A 39 -5.89 -8.98 5.41
N PRO A 40 -5.62 -10.11 6.09
CA PRO A 40 -5.47 -11.42 5.43
C PRO A 40 -6.69 -11.83 4.59
N ASP A 41 -7.91 -11.60 5.10
CA ASP A 41 -9.15 -11.93 4.38
C ASP A 41 -9.31 -11.09 3.11
N ILE A 42 -9.09 -9.77 3.22
CA ILE A 42 -9.18 -8.85 2.09
C ILE A 42 -8.08 -9.15 1.07
N TRP A 43 -6.87 -9.45 1.52
CA TRP A 43 -5.75 -9.73 0.65
C TRP A 43 -5.98 -11.02 -0.16
N ALA A 44 -6.42 -12.09 0.49
CA ALA A 44 -6.72 -13.36 -0.19
C ALA A 44 -7.78 -13.17 -1.30
N ALA A 45 -8.84 -12.40 -1.02
CA ALA A 45 -9.86 -12.07 -2.01
C ALA A 45 -9.31 -11.17 -3.13
N THR A 46 -8.55 -10.13 -2.78
CA THR A 46 -7.98 -9.18 -3.74
C THR A 46 -7.05 -9.88 -4.72
N ARG A 47 -6.11 -10.69 -4.21
CA ARG A 47 -5.14 -11.44 -5.02
C ARG A 47 -5.84 -12.34 -6.03
N SER A 48 -6.82 -13.11 -5.57
CA SER A 48 -7.60 -14.02 -6.44
C SER A 48 -8.28 -13.29 -7.60
N VAL A 49 -8.93 -12.15 -7.30
CA VAL A 49 -9.59 -11.33 -8.33
C VAL A 49 -8.58 -10.73 -9.32
N VAL A 50 -7.45 -10.20 -8.83
CA VAL A 50 -6.42 -9.60 -9.68
C VAL A 50 -5.78 -10.65 -10.59
N GLU A 51 -5.39 -11.80 -10.06
CA GLU A 51 -4.78 -12.89 -10.84
C GLU A 51 -5.75 -13.38 -11.93
N ALA A 52 -7.03 -13.61 -11.59
CA ALA A 52 -8.04 -14.02 -12.56
C ALA A 52 -8.30 -12.96 -13.65
N ALA A 53 -8.27 -11.67 -13.29
CA ALA A 53 -8.44 -10.57 -14.25
C ALA A 53 -7.26 -10.49 -15.23
N ILE A 54 -6.03 -10.67 -14.73
CA ILE A 54 -4.82 -10.70 -15.56
C ILE A 54 -4.86 -11.90 -16.50
N GLU A 55 -5.14 -13.10 -15.99
CA GLU A 55 -5.24 -14.32 -16.79
C GLU A 55 -6.26 -14.14 -17.92
N LYS A 56 -7.45 -13.61 -17.60
CA LYS A 56 -8.50 -13.37 -18.59
C LYS A 56 -8.11 -12.32 -19.64
N ALA A 57 -7.38 -11.28 -19.25
CA ALA A 57 -7.00 -10.18 -20.14
C ALA A 57 -5.83 -10.52 -21.05
N TYR A 58 -4.91 -11.38 -20.60
CA TYR A 58 -3.62 -11.62 -21.27
C TYR A 58 -3.36 -13.08 -21.64
N GLY A 59 -4.28 -14.01 -21.35
CA GLY A 59 -4.16 -15.41 -21.76
C GLY A 59 -2.89 -16.10 -21.26
N GLY A 60 -2.42 -15.73 -20.06
CA GLY A 60 -1.19 -16.25 -19.47
C GLY A 60 0.10 -15.53 -19.86
N GLU A 61 0.08 -14.59 -20.82
CA GLU A 61 1.28 -13.84 -21.23
C GLU A 61 1.80 -12.87 -20.17
N ARG A 62 0.97 -12.53 -19.18
CA ARG A 62 1.33 -11.63 -18.08
C ARG A 62 0.90 -12.23 -16.76
N GLN A 63 1.70 -12.02 -15.71
CA GLN A 63 1.44 -12.46 -14.35
C GLN A 63 2.09 -11.49 -13.37
N ILE A 64 1.64 -11.42 -12.12
CA ILE A 64 2.36 -10.66 -11.08
C ILE A 64 3.19 -11.63 -10.24
N ALA A 65 4.45 -11.29 -10.01
CA ALA A 65 5.30 -11.97 -9.04
C ALA A 65 5.14 -11.29 -7.67
N TRP A 66 4.21 -11.79 -6.86
CA TRP A 66 3.93 -11.22 -5.54
C TRP A 66 5.09 -11.43 -4.56
N MET A 67 5.59 -10.35 -3.99
CA MET A 67 6.62 -10.37 -2.94
C MET A 67 5.98 -9.99 -1.60
N GLU A 68 5.88 -10.92 -0.66
CA GLU A 68 5.38 -10.57 0.67
C GLU A 68 6.42 -9.75 1.42
N VAL A 69 6.02 -8.59 1.92
CA VAL A 69 6.81 -7.73 2.81
C VAL A 69 6.00 -7.40 4.07
N TYR A 70 6.69 -7.13 5.18
CA TYR A 70 6.05 -7.13 6.50
C TYR A 70 5.94 -5.72 7.08
N ALA A 71 4.74 -5.36 7.56
CA ALA A 71 4.51 -4.22 8.42
C ALA A 71 3.36 -4.56 9.40
N GLY A 72 3.26 -3.80 10.49
CA GLY A 72 2.22 -3.98 11.49
C GLY A 72 2.53 -5.10 12.49
N GLU A 73 1.48 -5.73 13.00
CA GLU A 73 1.56 -6.78 14.01
C GLU A 73 2.37 -7.98 13.50
N LYS A 74 2.15 -8.36 12.22
CA LYS A 74 2.87 -9.46 11.57
C LYS A 74 4.39 -9.21 11.51
N ALA A 75 4.80 -7.96 11.27
CA ALA A 75 6.20 -7.58 11.30
C ALA A 75 6.77 -7.62 12.73
N ASN A 76 6.03 -7.08 13.70
CA ASN A 76 6.47 -7.06 15.10
C ASN A 76 6.70 -8.48 15.64
N VAL A 77 5.87 -9.46 15.24
CA VAL A 77 6.06 -10.88 15.59
C VAL A 77 7.26 -11.51 14.89
N LYS A 78 7.49 -11.20 13.61
CA LYS A 78 8.55 -11.84 12.80
C LYS A 78 9.94 -11.23 12.97
N ALA A 79 10.01 -9.91 13.06
CA ALA A 79 11.23 -9.11 13.02
C ALA A 79 11.50 -8.37 14.33
N GLY A 80 10.55 -8.36 15.28
CA GLY A 80 10.64 -7.56 16.51
C GLY A 80 10.40 -6.06 16.30
N GLU A 81 10.06 -5.65 15.07
CA GLU A 81 9.82 -4.27 14.69
C GLU A 81 8.50 -4.13 13.91
N TRP A 82 7.75 -3.05 14.15
CA TRP A 82 6.47 -2.80 13.49
C TRP A 82 6.60 -2.40 12.01
N LEU A 83 7.74 -1.83 11.63
CA LEU A 83 7.99 -1.38 10.26
C LEU A 83 9.49 -1.48 9.95
N PRO A 84 9.97 -2.69 9.61
CA PRO A 84 11.39 -2.95 9.33
C PRO A 84 11.93 -2.14 8.14
N GLN A 85 13.23 -1.84 8.16
CA GLN A 85 13.89 -1.12 7.07
C GLN A 85 13.76 -1.83 5.71
N GLU A 86 13.87 -3.16 5.70
CA GLU A 86 13.72 -3.96 4.46
C GLU A 86 12.38 -3.74 3.75
N THR A 87 11.32 -3.35 4.47
CA THR A 87 10.04 -3.01 3.86
C THR A 87 10.16 -1.73 3.05
N PHE A 88 10.79 -0.67 3.57
CA PHE A 88 11.02 0.55 2.78
C PHE A 88 11.91 0.29 1.56
N ASP A 89 12.94 -0.53 1.74
CA ASP A 89 13.84 -0.91 0.65
C ASP A 89 13.08 -1.61 -0.47
N ALA A 90 12.22 -2.59 -0.14
CA ALA A 90 11.38 -3.28 -1.13
C ALA A 90 10.42 -2.33 -1.84
N LEU A 91 9.71 -1.47 -1.09
CA LEU A 91 8.75 -0.52 -1.68
C LEU A 91 9.46 0.48 -2.61
N THR A 92 10.69 0.88 -2.28
CA THR A 92 11.52 1.78 -3.08
C THR A 92 12.12 1.09 -4.30
N GLU A 93 12.58 -0.16 -4.14
CA GLU A 93 13.22 -0.94 -5.20
C GLU A 93 12.21 -1.33 -6.28
N PHE A 94 11.05 -1.86 -5.89
CA PHE A 94 10.05 -2.42 -6.81
C PHE A 94 8.96 -1.43 -7.23
N LYS A 95 8.98 -0.20 -6.70
CA LYS A 95 8.20 0.99 -7.12
C LYS A 95 6.70 0.94 -6.88
N VAL A 96 6.05 -0.18 -7.19
CA VAL A 96 4.60 -0.36 -7.07
C VAL A 96 4.35 -1.39 -5.98
N SER A 97 3.43 -1.08 -5.08
CA SER A 97 3.09 -1.96 -3.96
C SER A 97 1.61 -1.83 -3.59
N ILE A 98 1.11 -2.83 -2.86
CA ILE A 98 -0.25 -2.85 -2.33
C ILE A 98 -0.23 -3.25 -0.85
N LYS A 99 -1.15 -2.70 -0.05
CA LYS A 99 -1.23 -3.06 1.37
C LYS A 99 -2.65 -3.18 1.88
N GLY A 100 -2.88 -4.15 2.76
CA GLY A 100 -4.05 -4.20 3.64
C GLY A 100 -4.02 -3.10 4.71
N PRO A 101 -5.04 -3.01 5.58
CA PRO A 101 -5.07 -2.09 6.72
C PRO A 101 -3.91 -2.38 7.69
N LEU A 102 -3.46 -1.37 8.45
CA LEU A 102 -2.42 -1.54 9.47
C LEU A 102 -2.90 -0.95 10.80
N THR A 103 -2.76 -1.72 11.87
CA THR A 103 -3.05 -1.28 13.24
C THR A 103 -1.99 -0.27 13.65
N THR A 104 -2.41 0.91 14.12
CA THR A 104 -1.50 1.86 14.78
C THR A 104 -1.73 1.75 16.29
N PRO A 105 -0.72 1.31 17.07
CA PRO A 105 -0.89 1.22 18.53
C PRO A 105 -1.13 2.61 19.13
N VAL A 106 -2.13 2.72 20.01
CA VAL A 106 -2.49 3.97 20.69
C VAL A 106 -1.57 4.16 21.90
N GLY A 107 -1.00 5.36 22.07
CA GLY A 107 -0.28 5.76 23.29
C GLY A 107 1.21 5.42 23.36
N GLY A 108 1.79 4.77 22.34
CA GLY A 108 3.21 4.35 22.33
C GLY A 108 4.20 5.35 21.73
N GLY A 109 3.81 6.61 21.47
CA GLY A 109 4.68 7.60 20.80
C GLY A 109 4.97 7.31 19.31
N ILE A 110 4.45 6.20 18.77
CA ILE A 110 4.61 5.82 17.37
C ILE A 110 3.62 6.65 16.52
N ARG A 111 4.16 7.51 15.64
CA ARG A 111 3.39 8.14 14.56
C ARG A 111 2.80 7.04 13.67
N SER A 112 1.57 7.23 13.18
CA SER A 112 0.86 6.23 12.37
C SER A 112 1.76 5.59 11.31
N LEU A 113 1.78 4.25 11.25
CA LEU A 113 2.60 3.49 10.29
C LEU A 113 2.35 3.94 8.84
N ASN A 114 1.08 4.21 8.51
CA ASN A 114 0.71 4.71 7.19
C ASN A 114 1.29 6.11 6.91
N VAL A 115 1.31 6.98 7.92
CA VAL A 115 1.92 8.33 7.79
C VAL A 115 3.42 8.21 7.61
N THR A 116 4.08 7.33 8.36
CA THR A 116 5.52 7.08 8.22
C THR A 116 5.87 6.58 6.83
N ILE A 117 5.14 5.59 6.30
CA ILE A 117 5.33 5.09 4.92
C ILE A 117 5.23 6.22 3.91
N ARG A 118 4.19 7.06 4.02
CA ARG A 118 3.99 8.19 3.09
C ARG A 118 5.11 9.20 3.14
N LYS A 119 5.60 9.55 4.34
CA LYS A 119 6.66 10.54 4.53
C LYS A 119 8.01 10.03 4.05
N VAL A 120 8.38 8.80 4.41
CA VAL A 120 9.67 8.21 4.04
C VAL A 120 9.76 8.01 2.53
N LEU A 121 8.67 7.59 1.89
CA LEU A 121 8.62 7.35 0.45
C LEU A 121 8.20 8.58 -0.38
N ASP A 122 8.04 9.74 0.25
CA ASP A 122 7.59 10.99 -0.39
C ASP A 122 6.32 10.83 -1.26
N LEU A 123 5.35 10.07 -0.75
CA LEU A 123 4.08 9.80 -1.43
C LEU A 123 3.11 10.97 -1.25
N TYR A 124 3.40 12.07 -1.95
CA TYR A 124 2.78 13.38 -1.72
C TYR A 124 1.30 13.48 -2.13
N SER A 125 0.81 12.59 -3.00
CA SER A 125 -0.57 12.61 -3.46
C SER A 125 -1.36 11.42 -2.93
N CYS A 126 -2.44 11.69 -2.18
CA CYS A 126 -3.44 10.71 -1.81
C CYS A 126 -4.62 10.80 -2.80
N ILE A 127 -4.61 9.94 -3.81
CA ILE A 127 -5.62 9.91 -4.87
C ILE A 127 -6.77 8.97 -4.46
N ARG A 128 -8.01 9.47 -4.49
CA ARG A 128 -9.21 8.71 -4.10
C ARG A 128 -10.30 8.82 -5.18
N PRO A 129 -10.41 7.84 -6.09
CA PRO A 129 -11.58 7.74 -6.96
C PRO A 129 -12.80 7.35 -6.12
N VAL A 130 -13.88 8.10 -6.23
CA VAL A 130 -15.16 7.85 -5.54
C VAL A 130 -16.25 7.81 -6.59
N ARG A 131 -16.77 6.60 -6.83
CA ARG A 131 -17.91 6.37 -7.71
C ARG A 131 -18.89 5.40 -7.09
N TRP A 132 -20.17 5.55 -7.42
CA TRP A 132 -21.17 4.57 -7.01
C TRP A 132 -21.09 3.31 -7.87
N VAL A 133 -21.21 2.14 -7.23
CA VAL A 133 -21.28 0.85 -7.90
C VAL A 133 -22.72 0.38 -7.91
N ARG A 134 -23.25 0.06 -9.09
CA ARG A 134 -24.65 -0.36 -9.27
C ARG A 134 -24.99 -1.52 -8.33
N GLY A 135 -26.08 -1.35 -7.56
CA GLY A 135 -26.57 -2.33 -6.60
C GLY A 135 -26.06 -2.15 -5.17
N VAL A 136 -25.08 -1.27 -4.94
CA VAL A 136 -24.64 -0.93 -3.57
C VAL A 136 -25.68 -0.03 -2.92
N PRO A 137 -26.21 -0.38 -1.73
CA PRO A 137 -27.14 0.48 -1.00
C PRO A 137 -26.55 1.87 -0.76
N SER A 138 -27.36 2.91 -0.94
CA SER A 138 -26.93 4.28 -0.75
C SER A 138 -27.99 5.07 0.02
N PRO A 139 -27.59 5.99 0.92
CA PRO A 139 -28.51 6.92 1.57
C PRO A 139 -28.95 8.07 0.63
N MET A 140 -28.31 8.24 -0.52
CA MET A 140 -28.58 9.35 -1.46
C MET A 140 -29.70 8.98 -2.45
N LYS A 141 -30.46 9.98 -2.92
CA LYS A 141 -31.54 9.77 -3.91
C LYS A 141 -31.03 9.38 -5.30
N GLU A 142 -29.90 9.96 -5.72
CA GLU A 142 -29.31 9.80 -7.06
C GLU A 142 -27.80 9.47 -6.95
N PRO A 143 -27.43 8.33 -6.34
CA PRO A 143 -26.04 7.99 -6.07
C PRO A 143 -25.21 7.77 -7.34
N GLU A 144 -25.83 7.41 -8.45
CA GLU A 144 -25.21 7.21 -9.75
C GLU A 144 -24.57 8.48 -10.34
N LYS A 145 -24.95 9.66 -9.85
CA LYS A 145 -24.33 10.93 -10.26
C LYS A 145 -22.95 11.17 -9.62
N LEU A 146 -22.57 10.36 -8.63
CA LEU A 146 -21.27 10.46 -7.98
C LEU A 146 -20.21 9.76 -8.83
N ASP A 147 -19.38 10.55 -9.50
CA ASP A 147 -18.16 10.10 -10.17
C ASP A 147 -17.10 11.21 -10.08
N VAL A 148 -16.24 11.13 -9.07
CA VAL A 148 -15.22 12.15 -8.79
C VAL A 148 -13.88 11.50 -8.44
N VAL A 149 -12.79 12.22 -8.69
CA VAL A 149 -11.45 11.84 -8.25
C VAL A 149 -10.93 12.93 -7.32
N ILE A 150 -10.68 12.58 -6.06
CA ILE A 150 -10.14 13.51 -5.06
C ILE A 150 -8.63 13.40 -5.07
N PHE A 151 -7.95 14.51 -5.32
CA PHE A 151 -6.51 14.67 -5.13
C PHE A 151 -6.29 15.39 -3.80
N ARG A 152 -5.83 14.63 -2.79
CA ARG A 152 -5.53 15.16 -1.48
C ARG A 152 -4.01 15.29 -1.30
N GLU A 153 -3.55 16.47 -0.90
CA GLU A 153 -2.18 16.71 -0.43
C GLU A 153 -1.90 15.84 0.82
N ASN A 154 -0.74 15.18 0.87
CA ASN A 154 -0.46 14.08 1.79
C ASN A 154 0.92 14.19 2.49
N THR A 155 1.64 15.30 2.35
CA THR A 155 2.93 15.58 2.98
C THR A 155 2.83 16.58 4.15
N GLU A 156 1.92 17.56 4.09
CA GLU A 156 1.88 18.69 5.02
C GLU A 156 0.64 18.66 5.95
N ASP A 157 0.04 19.84 6.21
CA ASP A 157 -1.10 20.09 7.09
C ASP A 157 -0.83 19.70 8.57
N VAL A 158 -1.86 19.62 9.40
CA VAL A 158 -1.80 19.07 10.76
C VAL A 158 -1.20 17.65 10.80
N TYR A 159 -1.15 16.95 9.65
CA TYR A 159 -0.49 15.66 9.48
C TYR A 159 1.05 15.76 9.48
N ALA A 160 1.63 16.95 9.37
CA ALA A 160 3.04 17.20 9.64
C ALA A 160 3.42 16.78 11.07
N GLY A 161 2.45 16.86 12.02
CA GLY A 161 2.62 16.38 13.38
C GLY A 161 3.46 17.32 14.26
N PHE A 162 3.50 18.61 13.91
CA PHE A 162 4.02 19.69 14.76
C PHE A 162 2.90 20.21 15.64
N ILE A 163 2.81 19.69 16.87
CA ILE A 163 1.86 20.16 17.88
C ILE A 163 2.67 20.37 19.16
N ASN A 164 2.67 21.60 19.66
CA ASN A 164 3.19 21.89 20.99
C ASN A 164 2.08 21.62 22.00
N ALA A 165 2.39 20.89 23.08
CA ALA A 165 1.50 20.86 24.23
C ALA A 165 1.43 22.27 24.81
N SER A 166 0.23 22.74 25.16
CA SER A 166 0.10 23.88 26.06
C SER A 166 0.77 23.49 27.37
N ALA A 167 1.83 24.21 27.75
CA ALA A 167 2.31 24.14 29.12
C ALA A 167 1.18 24.69 30.00
N ASP A 168 0.55 23.82 30.79
CA ASP A 168 -0.34 24.25 31.86
C ASP A 168 0.44 25.24 32.74
N GLN A 169 -0.04 26.48 32.80
CA GLN A 169 0.36 27.47 33.81
C GLN A 169 -0.43 27.23 35.10
#